data_AF-A0A939L337-F1
#
_entry.id   AF-A0A939L337-F1
#
_cell.length_a   1.000
_cell.length_b   1.000
_cell.length_c   1.000
_cell.angle_alpha   90.00
_cell.angle_beta   90.00
_cell.angle_gamma   90.00
#
_symmetry.space_group_name_H-M   'P 1'
#
loop_
_entity.id
_entity.type
_entity.pdbx_description
1 polymer ?
#
loop_
_entity_poly.entity_id
_entity_poly.type
_entity_poly.pdbx_seq_one_letter_code
_entity_poly.pdbx_strand_id
1 'polypeptide(L)'
;MPTHLRPLPPRIRRHAARVAALLLSAATATGLGTTAPAGAVVASTASVTSAASAASVASDPDGPIGRGEVLDRAQSWIDARVPYDNNSCYTNQYGCHRKDCSGYVAMAWNLSRDLITNELWNVTTDIAASDLQPGDALLRDSGGTDHVGLFVRWADDAHTQPVVREEIDYGHVAEEDTWTNGLRGFSPRRYNQLDDLAPYGSIGVKYAAMGGAGGVLGAPVTGERDSSLGGRFQQFQNGIIIWHPDDAHPVYGDILRAFWATDAERRWGFPTMDEADAAKAPNGTRGRYQYFEHGLFLWSPQTGTHELHDAIHDAFATNGREATLGYPTTDEVDENGGKAQHFQNATIHWNPTQGTWITK
;
A
#
# COMPACT_ATOMS: atom_id res chain seq x y z
N MET A 1 41.08 43.75 -8.43
CA MET A 1 40.55 42.44 -8.87
C MET A 1 39.14 42.30 -8.34
N PRO A 2 38.09 42.40 -9.16
CA PRO A 2 36.72 42.29 -8.68
C PRO A 2 36.30 40.81 -8.64
N THR A 3 35.81 40.39 -7.47
CA THR A 3 35.24 39.09 -7.15
C THR A 3 33.88 38.91 -7.82
N HIS A 4 33.76 37.89 -8.68
CA HIS A 4 32.48 37.49 -9.26
C HIS A 4 31.60 36.78 -8.20
N LEU A 5 30.52 37.44 -7.78
CA LEU A 5 29.40 36.82 -7.06
C LEU A 5 28.55 36.02 -8.06
N ARG A 6 28.42 34.71 -7.84
CA ARG A 6 27.45 33.84 -8.54
C ARG A 6 26.03 34.07 -7.99
N PRO A 7 24.98 34.12 -8.83
CA PRO A 7 23.61 34.24 -8.36
C PRO A 7 23.08 32.90 -7.80
N LEU A 8 22.30 32.97 -6.72
CA LEU A 8 21.55 31.87 -6.13
C LEU A 8 20.37 31.45 -7.03
N PRO A 9 20.01 30.15 -7.09
CA PRO A 9 18.85 29.67 -7.85
C PRO A 9 17.50 30.06 -7.17
N PRO A 10 16.40 30.16 -7.93
CA PRO A 10 15.12 30.63 -7.42
C PRO A 10 14.45 29.59 -6.51
N ARG A 11 13.90 30.05 -5.39
CA ARG A 11 13.07 29.27 -4.47
C ARG A 11 11.75 28.88 -5.14
N ILE A 12 11.51 27.58 -5.33
CA ILE A 12 10.22 27.03 -5.75
C ILE A 12 9.22 27.26 -4.61
N ARG A 13 8.24 28.15 -4.82
CA ARG A 13 7.09 28.30 -3.94
C ARG A 13 6.11 27.16 -4.21
N ARG A 14 5.93 26.25 -3.25
CA ARG A 14 4.85 25.26 -3.31
C ARG A 14 3.51 26.00 -3.18
N HIS A 15 2.67 25.90 -4.21
CA HIS A 15 1.30 26.38 -4.18
C HIS A 15 0.46 25.46 -3.30
N ALA A 16 -0.01 25.99 -2.17
CA ALA A 16 -1.08 25.37 -1.38
C ALA A 16 -2.40 25.53 -2.14
N ALA A 17 -2.98 24.42 -2.60
CA ALA A 17 -4.34 24.40 -3.11
C ALA A 17 -5.31 24.63 -1.94
N ARG A 18 -5.91 25.82 -1.89
CA ARG A 18 -7.05 26.12 -1.01
C ARG A 18 -8.31 25.57 -1.68
N VAL A 19 -8.96 24.58 -1.06
CA VAL A 19 -10.32 24.20 -1.40
C VAL A 19 -11.27 25.26 -0.83
N ALA A 20 -11.84 26.08 -1.71
CA ALA A 20 -12.89 27.03 -1.38
C ALA A 20 -14.25 26.33 -1.47
N ALA A 21 -14.98 26.29 -0.35
CA ALA A 21 -16.37 25.86 -0.32
C ALA A 21 -17.25 26.86 -1.10
N LEU A 22 -17.92 26.40 -2.13
CA LEU A 22 -18.86 27.20 -2.93
C LEU A 22 -20.19 27.30 -2.17
N LEU A 23 -20.51 28.49 -1.64
CA LEU A 23 -21.83 28.83 -1.13
C LEU A 23 -22.77 29.06 -2.32
N LEU A 24 -23.74 28.17 -2.52
CA LEU A 24 -24.82 28.39 -3.49
C LEU A 24 -25.89 29.27 -2.85
N SER A 25 -26.03 30.49 -3.39
CA SER A 25 -27.11 31.42 -3.05
C SER A 25 -28.36 31.02 -3.84
N ALA A 26 -29.45 30.68 -3.15
CA ALA A 26 -30.74 30.41 -3.80
C ALA A 26 -31.44 31.74 -4.14
N ALA A 27 -31.59 32.01 -5.43
CA ALA A 27 -32.46 33.06 -5.95
C ALA A 27 -33.92 32.57 -5.92
N THR A 28 -34.81 33.36 -5.32
CA THR A 28 -36.25 33.13 -5.32
C THR A 28 -36.88 33.71 -6.58
N ALA A 29 -37.51 32.86 -7.40
CA ALA A 29 -38.44 33.31 -8.42
C ALA A 29 -39.62 32.32 -8.57
N THR A 30 -40.79 32.86 -8.20
CA THR A 30 -42.12 32.68 -8.82
C THR A 30 -42.83 31.33 -8.80
N GLY A 31 -44.09 31.39 -8.37
CA GLY A 31 -45.20 30.92 -9.20
C GLY A 31 -45.95 29.70 -8.69
N LEU A 32 -47.12 29.96 -8.11
CA LEU A 32 -48.13 28.98 -7.72
C LEU A 32 -48.62 28.14 -8.91
N GLY A 33 -48.85 26.83 -8.71
CA GLY A 33 -49.58 26.04 -9.70
C GLY A 33 -49.73 24.54 -9.43
N THR A 34 -50.72 24.20 -8.61
CA THR A 34 -51.55 22.98 -8.66
C THR A 34 -51.00 21.60 -8.24
N THR A 35 -51.75 21.03 -7.31
CA THR A 35 -51.69 19.78 -6.53
C THR A 35 -51.85 18.45 -7.29
N ALA A 36 -51.06 17.43 -6.92
CA ALA A 36 -51.38 15.98 -6.95
C ALA A 36 -50.41 15.22 -5.99
N PRO A 37 -50.72 14.00 -5.51
CA PRO A 37 -50.45 13.58 -4.13
C PRO A 37 -49.02 13.07 -3.86
N ALA A 38 -48.62 13.21 -2.59
CA ALA A 38 -47.32 12.86 -2.04
C ALA A 38 -47.10 11.34 -2.01
N GLY A 39 -46.29 10.84 -2.94
CA GLY A 39 -45.44 9.66 -2.70
C GLY A 39 -44.23 10.12 -1.89
N ALA A 40 -44.16 9.72 -0.62
CA ALA A 40 -43.01 10.02 0.23
C ALA A 40 -41.77 9.35 -0.35
N VAL A 41 -40.90 10.15 -0.98
CA VAL A 41 -39.54 9.74 -1.32
C VAL A 41 -38.79 9.68 0.01
N VAL A 42 -38.67 8.49 0.58
CA VAL A 42 -37.76 8.24 1.69
C VAL A 42 -36.36 8.41 1.11
N ALA A 43 -35.77 9.60 1.32
CA ALA A 43 -34.35 9.81 1.07
C ALA A 43 -33.59 8.90 2.03
N SER A 44 -33.16 7.75 1.51
CA SER A 44 -32.22 6.88 2.19
C SER A 44 -30.91 7.64 2.32
N THR A 45 -30.68 8.27 3.47
CA THR A 45 -29.35 8.69 3.88
C THR A 45 -28.56 7.41 4.08
N ALA A 46 -27.83 6.99 3.05
CA ALA A 46 -26.78 5.99 3.20
C ALA A 46 -25.75 6.58 4.17
N SER A 47 -25.88 6.22 5.44
CA SER A 47 -24.84 6.44 6.43
C SER A 47 -23.60 5.75 5.91
N VAL A 48 -22.62 6.54 5.50
CA VAL A 48 -21.26 6.05 5.26
C VAL A 48 -20.72 5.68 6.64
N THR A 49 -21.00 4.45 7.07
CA THR A 49 -20.26 3.85 8.17
C THR A 49 -18.83 3.73 7.69
N SER A 50 -18.00 4.67 8.14
CA SER A 50 -16.55 4.49 8.23
C SER A 50 -16.31 3.05 8.68
N ALA A 51 -15.74 2.24 7.80
CA ALA A 51 -15.25 0.92 8.19
C ALA A 51 -14.27 1.18 9.33
N ALA A 52 -14.68 0.80 10.55
CA ALA A 52 -13.76 0.76 11.66
C ALA A 52 -12.61 -0.15 11.23
N SER A 53 -11.38 0.38 11.24
CA SER A 53 -10.18 -0.41 11.05
C SER A 53 -10.31 -1.70 11.84
N ALA A 54 -10.09 -2.83 11.19
CA ALA A 54 -9.80 -4.05 11.92
C ALA A 54 -8.56 -3.74 12.76
N ALA A 55 -8.75 -3.45 14.04
CA ALA A 55 -7.66 -3.25 14.95
C ALA A 55 -6.85 -4.55 14.93
N SER A 56 -5.59 -4.45 14.53
CA SER A 56 -4.60 -5.47 14.88
C SER A 56 -4.74 -5.71 16.38
N VAL A 57 -4.79 -6.98 16.79
CA VAL A 57 -4.74 -7.30 18.21
C VAL A 57 -3.42 -6.74 18.73
N ALA A 58 -3.49 -5.80 19.65
CA ALA A 58 -2.30 -5.20 20.24
C ALA A 58 -1.43 -6.29 20.85
N SER A 59 -0.12 -6.21 20.62
CA SER A 59 0.83 -7.16 21.18
C SER A 59 0.84 -7.13 22.71
N ASP A 60 1.17 -8.27 23.32
CA ASP A 60 1.52 -8.31 24.74
C ASP A 60 2.91 -7.67 24.96
N PRO A 61 3.16 -7.00 26.11
CA PRO A 61 4.47 -6.45 26.40
C PRO A 61 5.60 -7.49 26.33
N ASP A 62 6.72 -7.13 25.69
CA ASP A 62 7.87 -8.00 25.39
C ASP A 62 7.54 -9.26 24.54
N GLY A 63 6.33 -9.33 23.97
CA GLY A 63 5.89 -10.42 23.10
C GLY A 63 6.14 -10.14 21.62
N PRO A 64 5.77 -11.09 20.74
CA PRO A 64 5.81 -10.89 19.30
C PRO A 64 5.00 -9.66 18.87
N ILE A 65 5.62 -8.77 18.10
CA ILE A 65 5.01 -7.52 17.63
C ILE A 65 5.24 -7.32 16.14
N GLY A 66 4.17 -7.01 15.41
CA GLY A 66 4.24 -6.73 13.99
C GLY A 66 4.85 -5.35 13.69
N ARG A 67 5.55 -5.22 12.56
CA ARG A 67 6.18 -3.95 12.12
C ARG A 67 5.20 -2.79 12.05
N GLY A 68 3.96 -3.04 11.62
CA GLY A 68 2.89 -2.04 11.61
C GLY A 68 2.62 -1.43 12.96
N GLU A 69 2.42 -2.28 13.95
CA GLU A 69 2.16 -1.83 15.31
C GLU A 69 3.35 -1.02 15.83
N VAL A 70 4.59 -1.44 15.55
CA VAL A 70 5.79 -0.66 15.90
C VAL A 70 5.75 0.75 15.30
N LEU A 71 5.42 0.86 14.01
CA LEU A 71 5.36 2.15 13.32
C LEU A 71 4.19 3.03 13.77
N ASP A 72 3.02 2.45 14.06
CA ASP A 72 1.84 3.16 14.57
C ASP A 72 2.12 3.72 15.98
N ARG A 73 2.74 2.91 16.84
CA ARG A 73 3.19 3.32 18.17
C ARG A 73 4.19 4.46 18.07
N ALA A 74 5.22 4.31 17.23
CA ALA A 74 6.20 5.35 16.93
C ALA A 74 5.53 6.65 16.42
N GLN A 75 4.63 6.56 15.45
CA GLN A 75 3.92 7.72 14.88
C GLN A 75 3.13 8.49 15.94
N SER A 76 2.54 7.80 16.92
CA SER A 76 1.74 8.45 17.96
C SER A 76 2.51 9.48 18.79
N TRP A 77 3.84 9.34 18.92
CA TRP A 77 4.69 10.35 19.58
C TRP A 77 5.02 11.52 18.67
N ILE A 78 5.28 11.26 17.39
CA ILE A 78 5.51 12.29 16.37
C ILE A 78 4.28 13.22 16.28
N ASP A 79 3.09 12.63 16.20
CA ASP A 79 1.83 13.37 16.10
C ASP A 79 1.56 14.20 17.34
N ALA A 80 1.88 13.66 18.52
CA ALA A 80 1.75 14.36 19.79
C ALA A 80 2.84 15.42 20.02
N ARG A 81 3.89 15.46 19.16
CA ARG A 81 5.06 16.33 19.29
C ARG A 81 5.68 16.22 20.68
N VAL A 82 5.88 15.00 21.15
CA VAL A 82 6.48 14.71 22.46
C VAL A 82 7.88 15.34 22.51
N PRO A 83 8.22 16.14 23.54
CA PRO A 83 9.55 16.70 23.67
C PRO A 83 10.49 15.78 24.45
N TYR A 84 11.74 15.67 24.01
CA TYR A 84 12.80 14.97 24.71
C TYR A 84 12.98 15.51 26.13
N ASP A 85 12.87 14.62 27.12
CA ASP A 85 13.13 14.84 28.53
C ASP A 85 13.36 13.50 29.25
N ASN A 86 14.62 13.22 29.59
CA ASN A 86 15.03 11.97 30.25
C ASN A 86 14.62 11.87 31.73
N ASN A 87 14.02 12.91 32.31
CA ASN A 87 13.59 12.94 33.71
C ASN A 87 12.08 12.75 33.88
N SER A 88 11.31 12.55 32.81
CA SER A 88 9.88 12.28 32.91
C SER A 88 9.37 11.34 31.82
N CYS A 89 8.19 10.77 32.03
CA CYS A 89 7.52 9.95 31.04
C CYS A 89 6.45 10.73 30.28
N TYR A 90 6.18 10.31 29.05
CA TYR A 90 4.98 10.65 28.32
C TYR A 90 3.98 9.50 28.46
N THR A 91 2.71 9.82 28.70
CA THR A 91 1.63 8.84 28.82
C THR A 91 0.65 8.99 27.66
N ASN A 92 0.42 7.90 26.93
CA ASN A 92 -0.62 7.79 25.91
C ASN A 92 -1.33 6.42 26.02
N GLN A 93 -2.05 6.01 24.97
CA GLN A 93 -2.73 4.72 24.93
C GLN A 93 -1.80 3.50 25.05
N TYR A 94 -0.49 3.69 24.90
CA TYR A 94 0.53 2.65 24.98
C TYR A 94 1.26 2.61 26.32
N GLY A 95 0.83 3.42 27.30
CA GLY A 95 1.42 3.46 28.63
C GLY A 95 2.31 4.68 28.88
N CYS A 96 3.08 4.64 29.96
CA CYS A 96 4.00 5.69 30.40
C CYS A 96 5.44 5.25 30.10
N HIS A 97 6.11 5.98 29.23
CA HIS A 97 7.48 5.69 28.77
C HIS A 97 8.34 6.96 28.81
N ARG A 98 9.62 6.82 29.18
CA ARG A 98 10.64 7.88 29.25
C ARG A 98 10.76 8.61 27.92
N LYS A 99 10.76 9.94 27.94
CA LYS A 99 10.86 10.76 26.73
C LYS A 99 12.31 10.93 26.28
N ASP A 100 12.98 9.85 25.95
CA ASP A 100 14.30 9.88 25.33
C ASP A 100 14.39 8.87 24.18
N CYS A 101 15.51 8.85 23.46
CA CYS A 101 15.70 7.98 22.31
C CYS A 101 15.40 6.51 22.61
N SER A 102 15.86 6.00 23.76
CA SER A 102 15.66 4.61 24.16
C SER A 102 14.26 4.32 24.69
N GLY A 103 13.64 5.24 25.43
CA GLY A 103 12.24 5.12 25.87
C GLY A 103 11.25 5.22 24.72
N TYR A 104 11.57 6.01 23.68
CA TYR A 104 10.81 6.06 22.44
C TYR A 104 10.78 4.71 21.73
N VAL A 105 11.96 4.09 21.56
CA VAL A 105 12.09 2.78 20.93
C VAL A 105 11.43 1.70 21.80
N ALA A 106 11.58 1.77 23.12
CA ALA A 106 10.91 0.86 24.05
C ALA A 106 9.38 0.92 23.93
N MET A 107 8.82 2.13 23.82
CA MET A 107 7.39 2.35 23.58
C MET A 107 6.94 1.77 22.24
N ALA A 108 7.71 2.01 21.18
CA ALA A 108 7.41 1.51 19.85
C ALA A 108 7.47 -0.03 19.78
N TRP A 109 8.43 -0.67 20.45
CA TRP A 109 8.53 -2.13 20.52
C TRP A 109 7.67 -2.77 21.61
N ASN A 110 6.83 -2.00 22.31
CA ASN A 110 5.98 -2.49 23.41
C ASN A 110 6.78 -3.22 24.51
N LEU A 111 7.94 -2.69 24.89
CA LEU A 111 8.73 -3.27 25.97
C LEU A 111 8.07 -2.96 27.32
N SER A 112 8.10 -3.92 28.26
CA SER A 112 7.52 -3.73 29.59
C SER A 112 8.29 -2.71 30.46
N ARG A 113 9.51 -2.35 30.04
CA ARG A 113 10.42 -1.42 30.71
C ARG A 113 11.13 -0.53 29.71
N ASP A 114 11.38 0.71 30.12
CA ASP A 114 12.22 1.64 29.38
C ASP A 114 13.68 1.25 29.53
N LEU A 115 14.17 0.42 28.60
CA LEU A 115 15.59 0.10 28.49
C LEU A 115 16.39 1.38 28.26
N ILE A 116 17.61 1.43 28.79
CA ILE A 116 18.61 2.40 28.33
C ILE A 116 19.27 1.88 27.05
N THR A 117 19.90 2.76 26.27
CA THR A 117 20.48 2.41 24.96
C THR A 117 21.39 1.18 25.01
N ASN A 118 22.17 1.03 26.08
CA ASN A 118 23.11 -0.09 26.24
C ASN A 118 22.40 -1.43 26.52
N GLU A 119 21.19 -1.39 27.07
CA GLU A 119 20.39 -2.59 27.31
C GLU A 119 19.63 -3.03 26.06
N LEU A 120 19.35 -2.12 25.10
CA LEU A 120 18.70 -2.47 23.83
C LEU A 120 19.51 -3.48 23.02
N TRP A 121 20.83 -3.52 23.20
CA TRP A 121 21.71 -4.54 22.59
C TRP A 121 21.34 -5.97 23.02
N ASN A 122 20.79 -6.16 24.23
CA ASN A 122 20.44 -7.48 24.76
C ASN A 122 19.13 -8.04 24.20
N VAL A 123 18.29 -7.18 23.62
CA VAL A 123 16.97 -7.56 23.06
C VAL A 123 16.94 -7.47 21.53
N THR A 124 18.09 -7.20 20.92
CA THR A 124 18.23 -7.07 19.48
C THR A 124 19.25 -8.07 18.93
N THR A 125 19.35 -8.17 17.61
CA THR A 125 20.38 -8.91 16.86
C THR A 125 20.94 -8.05 15.73
N ASP A 126 22.19 -8.30 15.33
CA ASP A 126 22.85 -7.55 14.25
C ASP A 126 22.27 -7.99 12.91
N ILE A 127 22.02 -7.03 12.04
CA ILE A 127 21.58 -7.28 10.67
C ILE A 127 22.48 -6.53 9.68
N ALA A 128 22.54 -7.00 8.44
CA ALA A 128 23.21 -6.22 7.40
C ALA A 128 22.39 -4.96 7.10
N ALA A 129 23.05 -3.87 6.69
CA ALA A 129 22.36 -2.66 6.27
C ALA A 129 21.40 -2.91 5.08
N SER A 130 21.72 -3.88 4.23
CA SER A 130 20.85 -4.33 3.13
C SER A 130 19.56 -4.98 3.60
N ASP A 131 19.51 -5.46 4.85
CA ASP A 131 18.38 -6.20 5.40
C ASP A 131 17.46 -5.31 6.24
N LEU A 132 17.80 -4.02 6.38
CA LEU A 132 17.02 -3.03 7.10
C LEU A 132 15.59 -2.96 6.57
N GLN A 133 14.66 -3.04 7.50
CA GLN A 133 13.22 -2.98 7.26
C GLN A 133 12.54 -2.08 8.29
N PRO A 134 11.35 -1.52 7.97
CA PRO A 134 10.66 -0.59 8.86
C PRO A 134 10.46 -1.13 10.28
N GLY A 135 10.86 -0.36 11.30
CA GLY A 135 10.80 -0.77 12.71
C GLY A 135 12.08 -1.44 13.24
N ASP A 136 13.06 -1.72 12.38
CA ASP A 136 14.43 -2.02 12.81
C ASP A 136 15.07 -0.76 13.44
N ALA A 137 16.07 -0.95 14.29
CA ALA A 137 16.74 0.16 14.93
C ALA A 137 18.14 0.39 14.36
N LEU A 138 18.52 1.66 14.35
CA LEU A 138 19.87 2.13 14.13
C LEU A 138 20.41 2.48 15.51
N LEU A 139 21.29 1.64 16.08
CA LEU A 139 21.87 1.83 17.40
C LEU A 139 23.31 2.32 17.30
N ARG A 140 23.67 3.28 18.15
CA ARG A 140 25.06 3.69 18.34
C ARG A 140 25.38 3.65 19.83
N ASP A 141 26.46 2.94 20.16
CA ASP A 141 27.14 3.03 21.44
C ASP A 141 28.51 3.67 21.16
N SER A 142 28.72 4.86 21.73
CA SER A 142 29.96 5.63 21.49
C SER A 142 30.49 6.28 22.75
N GLY A 143 30.38 5.57 23.89
CA GLY A 143 31.04 5.98 25.14
C GLY A 143 30.69 7.41 25.58
N GLY A 144 29.41 7.79 25.46
CA GLY A 144 28.91 9.12 25.84
C GLY A 144 27.99 9.82 24.83
N THR A 145 27.74 9.21 23.66
CA THR A 145 26.85 9.73 22.60
C THR A 145 25.85 8.66 22.14
N ASP A 146 25.39 7.85 23.10
CA ASP A 146 24.57 6.68 22.84
C ASP A 146 23.22 7.13 22.32
N HIS A 147 22.82 6.60 21.16
CA HIS A 147 21.62 7.04 20.49
C HIS A 147 20.96 5.88 19.76
N VAL A 148 19.65 6.00 19.56
CA VAL A 148 18.88 5.05 18.79
C VAL A 148 17.77 5.77 18.03
N GLY A 149 17.57 5.34 16.79
CA GLY A 149 16.43 5.75 15.97
C GLY A 149 15.79 4.53 15.30
N LEU A 150 14.51 4.62 14.95
CA LEU A 150 13.79 3.59 14.22
C LEU A 150 13.88 3.87 12.72
N PHE A 151 14.44 2.93 11.99
CA PHE A 151 14.45 2.96 10.53
C PHE A 151 13.03 2.81 10.00
N VAL A 152 12.62 3.68 9.08
CA VAL A 152 11.31 3.66 8.44
C VAL A 152 11.41 3.11 7.02
N ARG A 153 12.35 3.62 6.22
CA ARG A 153 12.58 3.24 4.82
C ARG A 153 13.86 3.87 4.29
N TRP A 154 14.30 3.45 3.11
CA TRP A 154 15.25 4.22 2.33
C TRP A 154 14.54 5.37 1.61
N ALA A 155 15.19 6.52 1.52
CA ALA A 155 14.73 7.65 0.72
C ALA A 155 15.15 7.54 -0.76
N ASP A 156 16.09 6.65 -1.06
CA ASP A 156 16.70 6.45 -2.37
C ASP A 156 16.91 4.97 -2.69
N ASP A 157 16.80 4.61 -3.97
CA ASP A 157 16.97 3.23 -4.45
C ASP A 157 18.39 2.69 -4.22
N ALA A 158 19.38 3.58 -4.06
CA ALA A 158 20.76 3.19 -3.75
C ALA A 158 20.95 2.79 -2.28
N HIS A 159 19.91 2.89 -1.45
CA HIS A 159 19.93 2.57 -0.02
C HIS A 159 21.06 3.31 0.72
N THR A 160 21.15 4.62 0.50
CA THR A 160 22.19 5.47 1.12
C THR A 160 21.64 6.52 2.07
N GLN A 161 20.33 6.79 2.03
CA GLN A 161 19.70 7.84 2.83
C GLN A 161 18.54 7.22 3.64
N PRO A 162 18.77 6.79 4.89
CA PRO A 162 17.71 6.22 5.70
C PRO A 162 16.77 7.34 6.17
N VAL A 163 15.47 7.06 6.14
CA VAL A 163 14.44 7.82 6.84
C VAL A 163 14.29 7.21 8.22
N VAL A 164 14.43 8.04 9.26
CA VAL A 164 14.51 7.59 10.66
C VAL A 164 13.56 8.39 11.51
N ARG A 165 12.86 7.72 12.42
CA ARG A 165 12.11 8.36 13.51
C ARG A 165 12.90 8.30 14.79
N GLU A 166 12.98 9.42 15.49
CA GLU A 166 13.82 9.54 16.68
C GLU A 166 13.40 10.68 17.62
N GLU A 167 13.85 10.55 18.86
CA GLU A 167 13.85 11.60 19.89
C GLU A 167 15.31 11.99 20.13
N ILE A 168 15.67 13.24 19.85
CA ILE A 168 17.06 13.73 19.87
C ILE A 168 17.12 14.99 20.72
N ASP A 169 18.15 15.18 21.54
CA ASP A 169 18.45 16.44 22.26
C ASP A 169 17.34 17.03 23.15
N TYR A 170 17.71 17.50 24.34
CA TYR A 170 16.75 18.03 25.31
C TYR A 170 15.84 19.13 24.72
N GLY A 171 14.52 18.93 24.82
CA GLY A 171 13.49 19.86 24.37
C GLY A 171 13.19 19.86 22.88
N HIS A 172 13.94 19.13 22.05
CA HIS A 172 13.50 18.85 20.68
C HIS A 172 12.28 17.93 20.73
N VAL A 173 11.42 17.99 19.70
CA VAL A 173 10.28 17.06 19.62
C VAL A 173 10.66 15.83 18.83
N ALA A 174 10.00 14.70 19.12
CA ALA A 174 10.07 13.51 18.29
C ALA A 174 9.88 13.87 16.81
N GLU A 175 10.76 13.38 15.94
CA GLU A 175 10.77 13.72 14.52
C GLU A 175 10.96 12.51 13.61
N GLU A 176 10.61 12.70 12.33
CA GLU A 176 11.01 11.83 11.22
C GLU A 176 11.92 12.66 10.30
N ASP A 177 13.16 12.23 10.10
CA ASP A 177 14.13 12.92 9.26
C ASP A 177 14.84 11.95 8.30
N THR A 178 15.34 12.49 7.19
CA THR A 178 16.14 11.76 6.20
C THR A 178 17.62 12.05 6.42
N TRP A 179 18.39 11.04 6.81
CA TRP A 179 19.82 11.21 7.01
C TRP A 179 20.56 11.20 5.67
N THR A 180 21.18 12.32 5.29
CA THR A 180 21.84 12.44 3.98
C THR A 180 23.25 11.83 3.91
N ASN A 181 23.81 11.40 5.05
CA ASN A 181 25.20 10.93 5.16
C ASN A 181 25.28 9.45 5.56
N GLY A 182 24.35 8.62 5.07
CA GLY A 182 24.32 7.20 5.38
C GLY A 182 23.98 6.89 6.83
N LEU A 183 24.47 5.74 7.31
CA LEU A 183 24.23 5.26 8.67
C LEU A 183 25.08 5.98 9.72
N ARG A 184 26.05 6.83 9.35
CA ARG A 184 26.80 7.71 10.29
C ARG A 184 27.40 6.98 11.51
N GLY A 185 27.84 5.72 11.34
CA GLY A 185 28.42 4.89 12.41
C GLY A 185 27.40 4.20 13.31
N PHE A 186 26.12 4.21 12.96
CA PHE A 186 25.09 3.40 13.62
C PHE A 186 25.09 1.97 13.09
N SER A 187 24.91 1.02 14.00
CA SER A 187 24.74 -0.40 13.73
C SER A 187 23.26 -0.72 13.46
N PRO A 188 22.93 -1.32 12.31
CA PRO A 188 21.61 -1.88 12.05
C PRO A 188 21.31 -3.05 12.98
N ARG A 189 20.15 -3.02 13.63
CA ARG A 189 19.73 -3.98 14.65
C ARG A 189 18.25 -4.31 14.49
N ARG A 190 17.90 -5.59 14.63
CA ARG A 190 16.50 -6.05 14.65
C ARG A 190 16.08 -6.44 16.05
N TYR A 191 14.88 -6.04 16.47
CA TYR A 191 14.29 -6.49 17.72
C TYR A 191 13.96 -7.99 17.64
N ASN A 192 14.30 -8.75 18.69
CA ASN A 192 14.23 -10.21 18.67
C ASN A 192 12.80 -10.76 18.66
N GLN A 193 11.80 -9.96 19.04
CA GLN A 193 10.38 -10.36 19.01
C GLN A 193 9.62 -9.69 17.84
N LEU A 194 10.32 -9.17 16.84
CA LEU A 194 9.65 -8.61 15.68
C LEU A 194 9.04 -9.74 14.83
N ASP A 195 7.71 -9.74 14.71
CA ASP A 195 6.98 -10.65 13.82
C ASP A 195 6.96 -10.08 12.41
N ASP A 196 7.94 -10.51 11.62
CA ASP A 196 8.08 -10.10 10.22
C ASP A 196 6.89 -10.54 9.36
N LEU A 197 6.10 -11.55 9.77
CA LEU A 197 4.98 -12.05 8.97
C LEU A 197 3.68 -11.28 9.20
N ALA A 198 3.54 -10.56 10.31
CA ALA A 198 2.32 -9.83 10.64
C ALA A 198 2.02 -8.74 9.58
N PRO A 199 0.94 -8.84 8.80
CA PRO A 199 0.57 -7.83 7.80
C PRO A 199 0.18 -6.51 8.46
N TYR A 200 0.55 -5.38 7.84
CA TYR A 200 0.29 -4.05 8.38
C TYR A 200 0.02 -2.99 7.31
N GLY A 201 -0.27 -1.76 7.74
CA GLY A 201 -0.62 -0.66 6.84
C GLY A 201 -1.81 -1.01 5.95
N SER A 202 -1.83 -0.50 4.71
CA SER A 202 -2.90 -0.78 3.75
C SER A 202 -3.02 -2.27 3.41
N ILE A 203 -1.89 -2.99 3.38
CA ILE A 203 -1.87 -4.45 3.14
C ILE A 203 -2.58 -5.19 4.29
N GLY A 204 -2.26 -4.85 5.53
CA GLY A 204 -2.86 -5.44 6.73
C GLY A 204 -4.36 -5.15 6.84
N VAL A 205 -4.77 -3.90 6.57
CA VAL A 205 -6.19 -3.52 6.50
C VAL A 205 -6.92 -4.37 5.45
N LYS A 206 -6.33 -4.53 4.26
CA LYS A 206 -6.92 -5.35 3.20
C LYS A 206 -7.02 -6.81 3.60
N TYR A 207 -5.95 -7.38 4.14
CA TYR A 207 -5.90 -8.77 4.58
C TYR A 207 -6.97 -9.07 5.63
N ALA A 208 -7.12 -8.19 6.63
CA ALA A 208 -8.15 -8.32 7.65
C ALA A 208 -9.56 -8.24 7.05
N ALA A 209 -9.81 -7.32 6.11
CA ALA A 209 -11.09 -7.21 5.39
C ALA A 209 -11.44 -8.47 4.57
N MET A 210 -10.43 -9.24 4.16
CA MET A 210 -10.58 -10.51 3.46
C MET A 210 -10.70 -11.74 4.38
N GLY A 211 -10.83 -11.54 5.69
CA GLY A 211 -10.98 -12.62 6.68
C GLY A 211 -9.67 -13.12 7.28
N GLY A 212 -8.54 -12.44 7.02
CA GLY A 212 -7.24 -12.79 7.57
C GLY A 212 -6.84 -14.23 7.24
N ALA A 213 -6.25 -14.93 8.22
CA ALA A 213 -5.71 -16.29 8.01
C ALA A 213 -6.79 -17.35 7.72
N GLY A 214 -8.05 -17.09 8.09
CA GLY A 214 -9.19 -17.93 7.75
C GLY A 214 -9.83 -17.59 6.39
N GLY A 215 -9.34 -16.53 5.73
CA GLY A 215 -9.83 -16.04 4.45
C GLY A 215 -9.23 -16.75 3.24
N VAL A 216 -9.58 -16.26 2.05
CA VAL A 216 -9.16 -16.86 0.77
C VAL A 216 -7.63 -16.87 0.58
N LEU A 217 -6.94 -15.87 1.12
CA LEU A 217 -5.49 -15.74 0.99
C LEU A 217 -4.71 -16.72 1.89
N GLY A 218 -5.32 -17.19 2.98
CA GLY A 218 -4.65 -18.01 3.99
C GLY A 218 -3.59 -17.25 4.79
N ALA A 219 -2.74 -17.97 5.52
CA ALA A 219 -1.74 -17.36 6.39
C ALA A 219 -0.65 -16.58 5.61
N PRO A 220 -0.02 -15.55 6.21
CA PRO A 220 1.13 -14.88 5.61
C PRO A 220 2.32 -15.85 5.51
N VAL A 221 3.09 -15.75 4.42
CA VAL A 221 4.24 -16.62 4.12
C VAL A 221 5.55 -15.83 4.19
N THR A 222 5.50 -14.56 3.81
CA THR A 222 6.63 -13.64 3.92
C THR A 222 6.21 -12.39 4.67
N GLY A 223 7.17 -11.64 5.19
CA GLY A 223 6.95 -10.23 5.49
C GLY A 223 6.75 -9.38 4.24
N GLU A 224 6.36 -8.13 4.46
CA GLU A 224 6.20 -7.13 3.41
C GLU A 224 7.53 -6.81 2.73
N ARG A 225 7.53 -6.70 1.40
CA ARG A 225 8.71 -6.50 0.55
C ARG A 225 8.44 -5.41 -0.48
N ASP A 226 9.50 -4.83 -1.02
CA ASP A 226 9.39 -3.86 -2.11
C ASP A 226 8.99 -4.57 -3.41
N SER A 227 8.08 -3.94 -4.17
CA SER A 227 7.72 -4.39 -5.53
C SER A 227 8.67 -3.80 -6.58
N SER A 228 8.77 -4.43 -7.74
CA SER A 228 9.82 -4.10 -8.72
C SER A 228 9.65 -2.77 -9.44
N LEU A 229 8.45 -2.17 -9.42
CA LEU A 229 8.15 -0.85 -9.99
C LEU A 229 7.84 0.21 -8.92
N GLY A 230 8.29 -0.01 -7.69
CA GLY A 230 7.88 0.79 -6.53
C GLY A 230 6.63 0.22 -5.87
N GLY A 231 6.29 0.71 -4.68
CA GLY A 231 5.23 0.09 -3.88
C GLY A 231 5.71 -1.15 -3.11
N ARG A 232 4.76 -1.86 -2.51
CA ARG A 232 5.02 -2.90 -1.50
C ARG A 232 4.09 -4.07 -1.71
N PHE A 233 4.53 -5.29 -1.40
CA PHE A 233 3.66 -6.46 -1.45
C PHE A 233 3.97 -7.44 -0.32
N GLN A 234 3.00 -8.28 0.00
CA GLN A 234 3.18 -9.39 0.92
C GLN A 234 2.61 -10.67 0.31
N GLN A 235 3.31 -11.79 0.52
CA GLN A 235 2.86 -13.11 0.08
C GLN A 235 2.12 -13.85 1.18
N PHE A 236 1.03 -14.50 0.78
CA PHE A 236 0.18 -15.36 1.58
C PHE A 236 0.10 -16.74 0.93
N GLN A 237 -0.43 -17.73 1.64
CA GLN A 237 -0.48 -19.12 1.16
C GLN A 237 -1.08 -19.28 -0.23
N ASN A 238 -2.14 -18.52 -0.53
CA ASN A 238 -2.92 -18.66 -1.77
C ASN A 238 -2.88 -17.40 -2.66
N GLY A 239 -2.10 -16.38 -2.30
CA GLY A 239 -2.14 -15.11 -3.01
C GLY A 239 -1.10 -14.10 -2.55
N ILE A 240 -1.20 -12.90 -3.13
CA ILE A 240 -0.49 -11.72 -2.65
C ILE A 240 -1.50 -10.61 -2.37
N ILE A 241 -1.08 -9.64 -1.56
CA ILE A 241 -1.64 -8.30 -1.59
C ILE A 241 -0.50 -7.36 -1.98
N ILE A 242 -0.75 -6.51 -2.98
CA ILE A 242 0.20 -5.54 -3.51
C ILE A 242 -0.39 -4.13 -3.40
N TRP A 243 0.44 -3.16 -3.02
CA TRP A 243 0.09 -1.76 -2.79
C TRP A 243 0.93 -0.83 -3.67
N HIS A 244 0.30 0.11 -4.39
CA HIS A 244 0.97 1.14 -5.20
C HIS A 244 0.04 2.24 -5.78
N PRO A 245 0.46 3.52 -5.65
CA PRO A 245 0.32 4.23 -4.39
C PRO A 245 -1.15 4.35 -3.98
N ASP A 246 -1.39 4.53 -2.69
CA ASP A 246 -2.70 4.75 -2.05
C ASP A 246 -3.64 3.53 -1.91
N ASP A 247 -3.62 2.56 -2.82
CA ASP A 247 -4.51 1.40 -2.74
C ASP A 247 -3.79 0.05 -2.72
N ALA A 248 -4.38 -0.92 -2.02
CA ALA A 248 -3.86 -2.27 -1.84
C ALA A 248 -4.86 -3.30 -2.37
N HIS A 249 -4.45 -4.10 -3.36
CA HIS A 249 -5.32 -5.09 -3.97
C HIS A 249 -4.77 -6.51 -3.85
N PRO A 250 -5.65 -7.49 -3.60
CA PRO A 250 -5.30 -8.88 -3.57
C PRO A 250 -5.23 -9.42 -5.00
N VAL A 251 -4.25 -10.26 -5.28
CA VAL A 251 -4.17 -11.05 -6.50
C VAL A 251 -3.94 -12.49 -6.08
N TYR A 252 -4.82 -13.42 -6.45
CA TYR A 252 -4.76 -14.79 -5.97
C TYR A 252 -5.25 -15.80 -7.02
N GLY A 253 -5.09 -17.08 -6.71
CA GLY A 253 -5.55 -18.18 -7.57
C GLY A 253 -4.94 -18.18 -8.97
N ASP A 254 -5.76 -18.48 -9.97
CA ASP A 254 -5.32 -18.63 -11.36
C ASP A 254 -4.97 -17.28 -12.02
N ILE A 255 -5.55 -16.17 -11.55
CA ILE A 255 -5.17 -14.82 -12.01
C ILE A 255 -3.74 -14.50 -11.55
N LEU A 256 -3.40 -14.77 -10.28
CA LEU A 256 -2.03 -14.58 -9.79
C LEU A 256 -1.03 -15.42 -10.58
N ARG A 257 -1.38 -16.68 -10.88
CA ARG A 257 -0.50 -17.57 -11.66
C ARG A 257 -0.21 -17.00 -13.04
N ALA A 258 -1.22 -16.48 -13.73
CA ALA A 258 -1.06 -15.86 -15.04
C ALA A 258 -0.28 -14.53 -14.95
N PHE A 259 -0.59 -13.69 -13.96
CA PHE A 259 0.12 -12.43 -13.71
C PHE A 259 1.62 -12.66 -13.55
N TRP A 260 2.05 -13.61 -12.70
CA TRP A 260 3.47 -13.94 -12.56
C TRP A 260 4.09 -14.61 -13.79
N ALA A 261 3.33 -15.46 -14.50
CA ALA A 261 3.82 -16.10 -15.72
C ALA A 261 4.08 -15.12 -16.87
N THR A 262 3.51 -13.92 -16.80
CA THR A 262 3.55 -12.89 -17.86
C THR A 262 4.31 -11.63 -17.43
N ASP A 263 5.33 -11.78 -16.57
CA ASP A 263 6.22 -10.72 -16.06
C ASP A 263 5.54 -9.68 -15.14
N ALA A 264 4.41 -10.05 -14.55
CA ALA A 264 3.83 -9.38 -13.38
C ALA A 264 3.68 -7.85 -13.56
N GLU A 265 4.02 -7.07 -12.54
CA GLU A 265 3.87 -5.62 -12.57
C GLU A 265 4.72 -4.96 -13.66
N ARG A 266 5.82 -5.59 -14.11
CA ARG A 266 6.67 -5.04 -15.19
C ARG A 266 5.94 -4.97 -16.52
N ARG A 267 5.01 -5.89 -16.76
CA ARG A 267 4.18 -5.90 -17.97
C ARG A 267 2.83 -5.24 -17.75
N TRP A 268 2.16 -5.54 -16.63
CA TRP A 268 0.75 -5.19 -16.43
C TRP A 268 0.51 -3.98 -15.54
N GLY A 269 1.57 -3.49 -14.90
CA GLY A 269 1.45 -2.52 -13.81
C GLY A 269 0.73 -3.12 -12.61
N PHE A 270 0.15 -2.26 -11.79
CA PHE A 270 -0.52 -2.66 -10.56
C PHE A 270 -2.00 -2.99 -10.79
N PRO A 271 -2.59 -3.89 -9.99
CA PRO A 271 -4.05 -4.05 -9.96
C PRO A 271 -4.72 -2.73 -9.59
N THR A 272 -5.85 -2.42 -10.22
CA THR A 272 -6.64 -1.20 -9.97
C THR A 272 -7.97 -1.47 -9.28
N MET A 273 -8.26 -2.76 -9.04
CA MET A 273 -9.40 -3.23 -8.28
C MET A 273 -9.12 -4.63 -7.72
N ASP A 274 -9.96 -5.06 -6.79
CA ASP A 274 -10.04 -6.47 -6.40
C ASP A 274 -10.65 -7.33 -7.50
N GLU A 275 -10.40 -8.64 -7.48
CA GLU A 275 -11.08 -9.57 -8.37
C GLU A 275 -12.62 -9.59 -8.15
N ALA A 276 -13.39 -9.49 -9.23
CA ALA A 276 -14.86 -9.48 -9.20
C ALA A 276 -15.47 -10.55 -10.12
N ASP A 277 -16.75 -10.87 -9.89
CA ASP A 277 -17.50 -11.79 -10.75
C ASP A 277 -17.71 -11.20 -12.16
N ALA A 278 -17.36 -11.97 -13.18
CA ALA A 278 -17.62 -11.63 -14.58
C ALA A 278 -19.04 -12.03 -14.99
N ALA A 279 -19.55 -11.44 -16.07
CA ALA A 279 -20.86 -11.77 -16.60
C ALA A 279 -20.92 -13.22 -17.10
N LYS A 280 -22.14 -13.74 -17.17
CA LYS A 280 -22.40 -15.08 -17.69
C LYS A 280 -22.30 -15.03 -19.22
N ALA A 281 -21.48 -15.90 -19.80
CA ALA A 281 -21.37 -16.06 -21.25
C ALA A 281 -22.61 -16.72 -21.86
N PRO A 282 -22.82 -16.61 -23.19
CA PRO A 282 -23.97 -17.22 -23.88
C PRO A 282 -24.11 -18.74 -23.67
N ASN A 283 -22.99 -19.46 -23.55
CA ASN A 283 -22.96 -20.90 -23.29
C ASN A 283 -23.14 -21.25 -21.80
N GLY A 284 -23.33 -20.27 -20.92
CA GLY A 284 -23.51 -20.44 -19.49
C GLY A 284 -22.24 -20.39 -18.65
N THR A 285 -21.05 -20.28 -19.25
CA THR A 285 -19.78 -20.10 -18.51
C THR A 285 -19.86 -18.86 -17.61
N ARG A 286 -19.33 -19.01 -16.39
CA ARG A 286 -19.12 -17.93 -15.43
C ARG A 286 -17.67 -17.94 -15.00
N GLY A 287 -17.18 -16.79 -14.62
CA GLY A 287 -15.78 -16.58 -14.31
C GLY A 287 -15.61 -15.32 -13.50
N ARG A 288 -14.36 -14.86 -13.41
CA ARG A 288 -13.97 -13.70 -12.62
C ARG A 288 -12.94 -12.88 -13.38
N TYR A 289 -12.82 -11.61 -13.03
CA TYR A 289 -11.90 -10.71 -13.70
C TYR A 289 -11.23 -9.76 -12.71
N GLN A 290 -10.07 -9.26 -13.12
CA GLN A 290 -9.36 -8.21 -12.40
C GLN A 290 -8.69 -7.25 -13.38
N TYR A 291 -8.86 -5.95 -13.13
CA TYR A 291 -8.19 -4.91 -13.89
C TYR A 291 -6.81 -4.58 -13.31
N PHE A 292 -5.88 -4.34 -14.21
CA PHE A 292 -4.54 -3.84 -13.98
C PHE A 292 -4.34 -2.57 -14.81
N GLU A 293 -3.33 -1.76 -14.48
CA GLU A 293 -3.05 -0.48 -15.16
C GLU A 293 -2.89 -0.65 -16.69
N HIS A 294 -2.39 -1.80 -17.15
CA HIS A 294 -2.13 -2.07 -18.56
C HIS A 294 -2.90 -3.27 -19.13
N GLY A 295 -3.98 -3.71 -18.47
CA GLY A 295 -4.78 -4.81 -19.01
C GLY A 295 -5.89 -5.33 -18.10
N LEU A 296 -6.55 -6.37 -18.59
CA LEU A 296 -7.60 -7.12 -17.92
C LEU A 296 -7.18 -8.59 -17.86
N PHE A 297 -7.20 -9.20 -16.69
CA PHE A 297 -7.13 -10.67 -16.59
C PHE A 297 -8.55 -11.19 -16.41
N LEU A 298 -8.97 -12.10 -17.30
CA LEU A 298 -10.30 -12.71 -17.30
C LEU A 298 -10.14 -14.22 -17.17
N TRP A 299 -10.69 -14.79 -16.10
CA TRP A 299 -10.62 -16.21 -15.78
C TRP A 299 -11.98 -16.88 -15.90
N SER A 300 -12.00 -18.11 -16.40
CA SER A 300 -13.14 -19.03 -16.23
C SER A 300 -12.66 -20.46 -15.97
N PRO A 301 -13.47 -21.32 -15.33
CA PRO A 301 -13.10 -22.72 -15.11
C PRO A 301 -13.02 -23.53 -16.42
N GLN A 302 -13.61 -23.06 -17.53
CA GLN A 302 -13.54 -23.75 -18.82
C GLN A 302 -12.34 -23.34 -19.68
N THR A 303 -11.88 -22.10 -19.54
CA THR A 303 -10.85 -21.52 -20.42
C THR A 303 -9.54 -21.22 -19.70
N GLY A 304 -9.55 -21.13 -18.37
CA GLY A 304 -8.42 -20.59 -17.62
C GLY A 304 -8.39 -19.07 -17.64
N THR A 305 -7.27 -18.49 -17.20
CA THR A 305 -7.02 -17.05 -17.22
C THR A 305 -6.39 -16.64 -18.53
N HIS A 306 -6.92 -15.58 -19.15
CA HIS A 306 -6.31 -14.91 -20.29
C HIS A 306 -6.30 -13.40 -20.07
N GLU A 307 -5.22 -12.75 -20.50
CA GLU A 307 -5.14 -11.30 -20.55
C GLU A 307 -5.88 -10.73 -21.77
N LEU A 308 -6.36 -9.50 -21.62
CA LEU A 308 -6.77 -8.63 -22.71
C LEU A 308 -6.09 -7.27 -22.49
N HIS A 309 -5.53 -6.71 -23.55
CA HIS A 309 -4.92 -5.38 -23.53
C HIS A 309 -5.15 -4.62 -24.84
N ASP A 310 -4.80 -3.33 -24.81
CA ASP A 310 -4.81 -2.43 -25.97
C ASP A 310 -6.11 -2.50 -26.80
N ALA A 311 -5.98 -2.46 -28.13
CA ALA A 311 -7.10 -2.35 -29.06
C ALA A 311 -8.07 -3.55 -29.00
N ILE A 312 -7.56 -4.75 -28.69
CA ILE A 312 -8.40 -5.95 -28.55
C ILE A 312 -9.24 -5.85 -27.28
N HIS A 313 -8.67 -5.39 -26.16
CA HIS A 313 -9.43 -5.12 -24.94
C HIS A 313 -10.51 -4.06 -25.16
N ASP A 314 -10.21 -2.97 -25.87
CA ASP A 314 -11.19 -1.92 -26.18
C ASP A 314 -12.34 -2.46 -27.05
N ALA A 315 -12.02 -3.29 -28.05
CA ALA A 315 -13.02 -3.96 -28.88
C ALA A 315 -13.88 -4.92 -28.06
N PHE A 316 -13.28 -5.72 -27.18
CA PHE A 316 -14.02 -6.60 -26.26
C PHE A 316 -14.96 -5.80 -25.35
N ALA A 317 -14.47 -4.70 -24.76
CA ALA A 317 -15.22 -3.84 -23.86
C ALA A 317 -16.45 -3.19 -24.53
N THR A 318 -16.32 -2.80 -25.80
CA THR A 318 -17.37 -2.11 -26.57
C THR A 318 -18.36 -3.05 -27.27
N ASN A 319 -18.01 -4.33 -27.44
CA ASN A 319 -18.85 -5.33 -28.14
C ASN A 319 -19.55 -6.31 -27.18
N GLY A 320 -19.91 -5.83 -25.99
CA GLY A 320 -20.73 -6.59 -25.04
C GLY A 320 -19.95 -7.65 -24.25
N ARG A 321 -18.61 -7.62 -24.29
CA ARG A 321 -17.71 -8.38 -23.41
C ARG A 321 -18.03 -9.88 -23.39
N GLU A 322 -17.76 -10.57 -22.28
CA GLU A 322 -17.97 -12.00 -22.11
C GLU A 322 -19.45 -12.40 -22.23
N ALA A 323 -20.38 -11.48 -21.98
CA ALA A 323 -21.80 -11.72 -22.14
C ALA A 323 -22.21 -11.91 -23.62
N THR A 324 -21.41 -11.42 -24.58
CA THR A 324 -21.69 -11.52 -26.02
C THR A 324 -20.65 -12.38 -26.73
N LEU A 325 -19.37 -12.10 -26.52
CA LEU A 325 -18.25 -12.77 -27.19
C LEU A 325 -17.87 -14.09 -26.50
N GLY A 326 -18.29 -14.28 -25.25
CA GLY A 326 -17.83 -15.36 -24.39
C GLY A 326 -16.46 -15.07 -23.78
N TYR A 327 -15.95 -16.03 -23.02
CA TYR A 327 -14.63 -15.92 -22.41
C TYR A 327 -13.53 -16.13 -23.47
N PRO A 328 -12.37 -15.48 -23.33
CA PRO A 328 -11.20 -15.76 -24.17
C PRO A 328 -10.80 -17.22 -24.04
N THR A 329 -10.32 -17.81 -25.13
CA THR A 329 -9.79 -19.19 -25.20
C THR A 329 -8.31 -19.22 -25.54
N THR A 330 -7.75 -18.07 -25.89
CA THR A 330 -6.31 -17.85 -26.10
C THR A 330 -5.93 -16.49 -25.54
N ASP A 331 -4.65 -16.32 -25.27
CA ASP A 331 -4.05 -14.99 -25.20
C ASP A 331 -3.99 -14.40 -26.62
N GLU A 332 -3.47 -13.18 -26.75
CA GLU A 332 -3.26 -12.56 -28.06
C GLU A 332 -2.24 -13.37 -28.89
N VAL A 333 -2.62 -13.75 -30.10
CA VAL A 333 -1.80 -14.51 -31.06
C VAL A 333 -1.43 -13.66 -32.28
N ASP A 334 -0.28 -13.96 -32.87
CA ASP A 334 0.16 -13.34 -34.12
C ASP A 334 -0.70 -13.78 -35.32
N GLU A 335 -1.11 -12.82 -36.14
CA GLU A 335 -1.74 -13.05 -37.45
C GLU A 335 -1.00 -12.26 -38.53
N ASN A 336 -1.18 -12.61 -39.82
CA ASN A 336 -0.48 -11.94 -40.92
C ASN A 336 -0.75 -10.43 -40.94
N GLY A 337 0.25 -9.66 -40.50
CA GLY A 337 0.19 -8.20 -40.41
C GLY A 337 -0.53 -7.65 -39.19
N GLY A 338 -0.87 -8.49 -38.20
CA GLY A 338 -1.69 -8.09 -37.07
C GLY A 338 -1.66 -9.07 -35.89
N LYS A 339 -2.73 -9.02 -35.12
CA LYS A 339 -2.97 -9.79 -33.90
C LYS A 339 -4.40 -10.31 -33.91
N ALA A 340 -4.64 -11.41 -33.23
CA ALA A 340 -5.98 -11.91 -33.00
C ALA A 340 -6.10 -12.48 -31.59
N GLN A 341 -7.32 -12.50 -31.06
CA GLN A 341 -7.63 -13.21 -29.85
C GLN A 341 -8.93 -13.97 -30.03
N HIS A 342 -8.91 -15.25 -29.68
CA HIS A 342 -10.06 -16.14 -29.81
C HIS A 342 -10.90 -16.11 -28.54
N PHE A 343 -12.22 -16.06 -28.71
CA PHE A 343 -13.23 -16.13 -27.68
C PHE A 343 -14.18 -17.28 -27.99
N GLN A 344 -14.93 -17.73 -26.99
CA GLN A 344 -15.85 -18.87 -27.15
C GLN A 344 -16.86 -18.71 -28.32
N ASN A 345 -17.25 -17.48 -28.68
CA ASN A 345 -18.25 -17.22 -29.74
C ASN A 345 -17.77 -16.26 -30.84
N ALA A 346 -16.49 -15.87 -30.84
CA ALA A 346 -15.95 -14.89 -31.79
C ALA A 346 -14.42 -14.90 -31.81
N THR A 347 -13.84 -14.29 -32.84
CA THR A 347 -12.43 -13.86 -32.83
C THR A 347 -12.38 -12.35 -33.03
N ILE A 348 -11.65 -11.65 -32.17
CA ILE A 348 -11.31 -10.24 -32.39
C ILE A 348 -9.95 -10.21 -33.08
N HIS A 349 -9.88 -9.55 -34.21
CA HIS A 349 -8.65 -9.32 -34.94
C HIS A 349 -8.25 -7.84 -34.84
N TRP A 350 -6.97 -7.56 -34.98
CA TRP A 350 -6.42 -6.20 -35.04
C TRP A 350 -5.27 -6.14 -36.04
N ASN A 351 -5.20 -5.07 -36.82
CA ASN A 351 -3.98 -4.70 -37.54
C ASN A 351 -3.85 -3.16 -37.60
N PRO A 352 -2.66 -2.60 -37.87
CA PRO A 352 -2.46 -1.16 -37.83
C PRO A 352 -3.18 -0.39 -38.96
N THR A 353 -3.64 -1.06 -40.03
CA THR A 353 -4.26 -0.40 -41.19
C THR A 353 -5.78 -0.30 -41.07
N GLN A 354 -6.42 -1.29 -40.46
CA GLN A 354 -7.87 -1.44 -40.36
C GLN A 354 -8.39 -1.20 -38.93
N GLY A 355 -7.54 -1.33 -37.90
CA GLY A 355 -7.99 -1.39 -36.52
C GLY A 355 -8.59 -2.76 -36.20
N THR A 356 -9.59 -2.79 -35.30
CA THR A 356 -10.22 -4.04 -34.88
C THR A 356 -11.42 -4.44 -35.72
N TRP A 357 -11.58 -5.75 -35.96
CA TRP A 357 -12.81 -6.33 -36.51
C TRP A 357 -13.11 -7.69 -35.87
N ILE A 358 -14.37 -8.10 -35.89
CA ILE A 358 -14.84 -9.33 -35.23
C ILE A 358 -15.34 -10.33 -36.26
N THR A 359 -14.89 -11.57 -36.16
CA THR A 359 -15.41 -12.73 -36.90
C THR A 359 -16.08 -13.71 -35.93
N LYS A 360 -16.98 -14.57 -36.43
CA LYS A 360 -17.70 -15.57 -35.63
C LYS A 360 -17.27 -16.98 -35.98
#